data_AF-A0A382B0F3-F1
#
_entry.id   AF-A0A382B0F3-F1
#
_cell.length_a   1.000
_cell.length_b   1.000
_cell.length_c   1.000
_cell.angle_alpha   90.00
_cell.angle_beta   90.00
_cell.angle_gamma   90.00
#
_symmetry.space_group_name_H-M   'P 1'
#
loop_
_entity.id
_entity.type
_entity.pdbx_description
1 polymer ?
#
loop_
_entity_poly.entity_id
_entity_poly.type
_entity_poly.pdbx_seq_one_letter_code
_entity_poly.pdbx_strand_id
1 'polypeptide(L)'
;MKHHWIILALILLFQSDNFISIDEQRINWFNSLVEGTFIDGENSKIIKKQDNGNVTIELFEPEYVTIWEYDKTGRMISIGCGRTIREFIPIPKEGVIEQ
;
A
#
# COMPACT_ATOMS: atom_id res chain seq x y z
N MET A 1 -7.76 -27.25 40.60
CA MET A 1 -7.39 -27.53 39.19
C MET A 1 -8.62 -27.73 38.27
N LYS A 2 -9.69 -26.91 38.37
CA LYS A 2 -10.87 -27.04 37.47
C LYS A 2 -11.28 -25.74 36.75
N HIS A 3 -10.76 -24.58 37.16
CA HIS A 3 -11.16 -23.28 36.58
C HIS A 3 -10.13 -22.67 35.61
N HIS A 4 -8.88 -23.16 35.60
CA HIS A 4 -7.85 -22.60 34.70
C HIS A 4 -8.17 -22.84 33.22
N TRP A 5 -8.82 -23.94 32.89
CA TRP A 5 -9.27 -24.25 31.52
C TRP A 5 -10.32 -23.26 31.00
N ILE A 6 -11.19 -22.76 31.88
CA ILE A 6 -12.23 -21.79 31.52
C ILE A 6 -11.59 -20.42 31.22
N ILE A 7 -10.63 -20.00 32.04
CA ILE A 7 -9.89 -18.75 31.82
C ILE A 7 -9.10 -18.82 30.51
N LEU A 8 -8.45 -19.96 30.24
CA LEU A 8 -7.71 -20.16 28.99
C LEU A 8 -8.64 -20.11 27.77
N ALA A 9 -9.80 -20.77 27.84
CA ALA A 9 -10.80 -20.74 26.78
C ALA A 9 -11.32 -19.33 26.50
N LEU A 10 -11.58 -18.52 27.54
CA LEU A 10 -11.99 -17.13 27.38
C LEU A 10 -10.90 -16.27 26.74
N ILE A 11 -9.64 -16.41 27.17
CA ILE A 11 -8.52 -15.68 26.55
C ILE A 11 -8.40 -16.02 25.06
N LEU A 12 -8.52 -17.31 24.70
CA LEU A 12 -8.49 -17.75 23.32
C LEU A 12 -9.66 -17.20 22.49
N LEU A 13 -10.87 -17.14 23.06
CA LEU A 13 -12.05 -16.55 22.41
C LEU A 13 -11.88 -15.04 22.17
N PHE A 14 -11.44 -14.29 23.17
CA PHE A 14 -11.19 -12.85 23.00
C PHE A 14 -10.09 -12.57 21.98
N GLN A 15 -9.03 -13.40 21.96
CA GLN A 15 -7.98 -13.29 20.95
C GLN A 15 -8.48 -13.66 19.55
N SER A 16 -9.35 -14.67 19.42
CA SER A 16 -9.92 -15.04 18.12
C SER A 16 -10.86 -13.96 17.59
N ASP A 17 -11.72 -13.39 18.43
CA ASP A 17 -12.66 -12.34 18.01
C ASP A 17 -11.90 -11.08 17.56
N ASN A 18 -10.85 -10.70 18.29
CA ASN A 18 -9.97 -9.61 17.88
C ASN A 18 -9.27 -9.91 16.56
N PHE A 19 -8.75 -11.13 16.37
CA PHE A 19 -8.12 -11.53 15.11
C PHE A 19 -9.09 -11.50 13.93
N ILE A 20 -10.31 -12.02 14.09
CA ILE A 20 -11.37 -12.01 13.07
C ILE A 20 -11.71 -10.56 12.69
N SER A 21 -11.85 -9.66 13.66
CA SER A 21 -12.18 -8.26 13.40
C SER A 21 -11.10 -7.50 12.61
N ILE A 22 -9.82 -7.85 12.80
CA ILE A 22 -8.70 -7.27 12.06
C ILE A 22 -8.69 -7.79 10.62
N ASP A 23 -8.92 -9.09 10.45
CA ASP A 23 -8.94 -9.73 9.13
C ASP A 23 -10.10 -9.22 8.27
N GLU A 24 -11.29 -9.04 8.84
CA GLU A 24 -12.44 -8.45 8.14
C GLU A 24 -12.18 -6.99 7.75
N GLN A 25 -11.61 -6.19 8.64
CA GLN A 25 -11.26 -4.79 8.33
C GLN A 25 -10.24 -4.70 7.20
N ARG A 26 -9.21 -5.54 7.19
CA ARG A 26 -8.23 -5.61 6.10
C ARG A 26 -8.91 -5.95 4.77
N ILE A 27 -9.75 -6.97 4.75
CA ILE A 27 -10.45 -7.42 3.54
C ILE A 27 -11.40 -6.33 3.03
N ASN A 28 -12.16 -5.70 3.93
CA ASN A 28 -13.08 -4.62 3.57
C ASN A 28 -12.34 -3.39 3.01
N TRP A 29 -11.25 -2.98 3.66
CA TRP A 29 -10.37 -1.93 3.14
C TRP A 29 -9.82 -2.28 1.75
N PHE A 30 -9.26 -3.47 1.58
CA PHE A 30 -8.69 -3.91 0.31
C PHE A 30 -9.73 -3.94 -0.81
N ASN A 31 -10.92 -4.47 -0.54
CA ASN A 31 -12.02 -4.53 -1.50
C ASN A 31 -12.58 -3.15 -1.86
N SER A 32 -12.43 -2.16 -0.98
CA SER A 32 -12.85 -0.77 -1.24
C SER A 32 -11.90 -0.01 -2.18
N LEU A 33 -10.72 -0.55 -2.47
CA LEU A 33 -9.75 0.12 -3.34
C LEU A 33 -10.29 0.22 -4.77
N VAL A 34 -10.26 1.44 -5.32
CA VAL A 34 -10.64 1.73 -6.70
C VAL A 34 -9.38 1.97 -7.51
N GLU A 35 -9.28 1.32 -8.67
CA GLU A 35 -8.16 1.52 -9.59
C GLU A 35 -8.18 2.93 -10.18
N GLY A 36 -7.01 3.55 -10.28
CA GLY A 36 -6.86 4.88 -10.88
C GLY A 36 -5.74 5.73 -10.29
N THR A 37 -5.67 6.97 -10.78
CA THR A 37 -4.73 8.00 -10.34
C THR A 37 -5.47 9.09 -9.59
N PHE A 38 -4.98 9.44 -8.41
CA PHE A 38 -5.54 10.42 -7.50
C PHE A 38 -4.47 11.49 -7.22
N ILE A 39 -4.80 12.76 -7.42
CA ILE A 39 -3.87 13.88 -7.26
C ILE A 39 -4.43 14.82 -6.19
N ASP A 40 -3.60 15.16 -5.20
CA ASP A 40 -3.92 16.10 -4.12
C ASP A 40 -2.72 17.02 -3.86
N GLY A 41 -2.77 18.23 -4.39
CA GLY A 41 -1.65 19.18 -4.38
C GLY A 41 -0.44 18.63 -5.15
N GLU A 42 0.72 18.57 -4.49
CA GLU A 42 1.95 17.99 -5.05
C GLU A 42 2.02 16.46 -4.86
N ASN A 43 1.07 15.87 -4.12
CA ASN A 43 1.03 14.44 -3.86
C ASN A 43 0.22 13.73 -4.95
N SER A 44 0.67 12.56 -5.36
CA SER A 44 -0.06 11.69 -6.28
C SER A 44 -0.10 10.27 -5.76
N LYS A 45 -1.21 9.59 -5.95
CA LYS A 45 -1.41 8.19 -5.59
C LYS A 45 -1.93 7.43 -6.80
N ILE A 46 -1.31 6.31 -7.13
CA ILE A 46 -1.73 5.42 -8.22
C ILE A 46 -2.06 4.07 -7.60
N ILE A 47 -3.26 3.57 -7.87
CA ILE A 47 -3.68 2.22 -7.49
C ILE A 47 -3.83 1.42 -8.77
N LYS A 48 -3.09 0.33 -8.90
CA LYS A 48 -3.12 -0.59 -10.06
C LYS A 48 -3.58 -1.97 -9.61
N LYS A 49 -4.61 -2.52 -10.27
CA LYS A 49 -5.07 -3.89 -10.03
C LYS A 49 -4.47 -4.80 -11.09
N GLN A 50 -3.73 -5.82 -10.68
CA GLN A 50 -3.12 -6.78 -11.58
C GLN A 50 -4.11 -7.91 -11.92
N ASP A 51 -3.94 -8.55 -13.07
CA ASP A 51 -4.81 -9.66 -13.52
C ASP A 51 -4.85 -10.85 -12.55
N ASN A 52 -3.78 -11.04 -11.76
CA ASN A 52 -3.70 -12.07 -10.73
C ASN A 52 -4.47 -11.73 -9.43
N GLY A 53 -5.11 -10.54 -9.38
CA GLY A 53 -5.84 -10.03 -8.23
C GLY A 53 -4.99 -9.24 -7.23
N ASN A 54 -3.67 -9.16 -7.42
CA ASN A 54 -2.79 -8.34 -6.57
C ASN A 54 -3.01 -6.85 -6.84
N VAL A 55 -2.64 -6.02 -5.88
CA VAL A 55 -2.77 -4.57 -5.98
C VAL A 55 -1.43 -3.91 -5.67
N THR A 56 -1.05 -2.97 -6.52
CA THR A 56 0.09 -2.09 -6.29
C THR A 56 -0.43 -0.68 -6.00
N ILE A 57 0.04 -0.09 -4.91
CA ILE A 57 -0.24 1.30 -4.53
C ILE A 57 1.07 2.06 -4.59
N GLU A 58 1.17 3.04 -5.49
CA GLU A 58 2.30 3.94 -5.63
C GLU A 58 1.90 5.30 -5.07
N LEU A 59 2.63 5.80 -4.08
CA LEU A 59 2.44 7.12 -3.49
C LEU A 59 3.67 7.98 -3.80
N PHE A 60 3.45 9.08 -4.50
CA PHE A 60 4.44 10.06 -4.88
C PHE A 60 4.23 11.31 -4.04
N GLU A 61 5.23 11.65 -3.24
CA GLU A 61 5.30 12.87 -2.45
C GLU A 61 6.50 13.72 -2.91
N PRO A 62 6.57 15.00 -2.52
CA PRO A 62 7.60 15.93 -3.00
C PRO A 62 9.05 15.45 -2.82
N GLU A 63 9.32 14.63 -1.81
CA GLU A 63 10.68 14.18 -1.45
C GLU A 63 10.86 12.66 -1.50
N TYR A 64 9.78 11.90 -1.60
CA TYR A 64 9.84 10.45 -1.61
C TYR A 64 8.74 9.80 -2.43
N VAL A 65 9.01 8.56 -2.83
CA VAL A 65 8.05 7.65 -3.44
C VAL A 65 7.96 6.40 -2.59
N THR A 66 6.75 5.93 -2.32
CA THR A 66 6.54 4.59 -1.76
C THR A 66 5.73 3.73 -2.70
N ILE A 67 6.06 2.43 -2.72
CA ILE A 67 5.37 1.43 -3.51
C ILE A 67 5.00 0.30 -2.56
N TRP A 68 3.71 0.01 -2.45
CA TRP A 68 3.18 -1.08 -1.64
C TRP A 68 2.54 -2.12 -2.54
N GLU A 69 2.91 -3.37 -2.35
CA GLU A 69 2.29 -4.49 -3.07
C GLU A 69 1.49 -5.34 -2.10
N TYR A 70 0.27 -5.66 -2.48
CA TYR A 70 -0.66 -6.50 -1.73
C TYR A 70 -1.07 -7.69 -2.59
N ASP A 71 -1.18 -8.85 -1.97
CA ASP A 71 -1.77 -10.01 -2.62
C ASP A 71 -3.29 -9.84 -2.79
N LYS A 72 -3.91 -10.75 -3.55
CA LYS A 72 -5.37 -10.80 -3.75
C LYS A 72 -6.22 -10.90 -2.47
N THR A 73 -5.62 -11.14 -1.30
CA THR A 73 -6.30 -11.20 0.00
C THR A 73 -6.12 -9.93 0.83
N GLY A 74 -5.42 -8.94 0.27
CA GLY A 74 -5.08 -7.68 0.93
C GLY A 74 -3.91 -7.80 1.91
N ARG A 75 -3.12 -8.87 1.86
CA ARG A 75 -1.90 -8.99 2.67
C ARG A 75 -0.74 -8.36 1.95
N MET A 76 0.06 -7.58 2.67
CA MET A 76 1.24 -6.92 2.12
C MET A 76 2.29 -7.96 1.72
N ILE A 77 2.73 -7.90 0.47
CA ILE A 77 3.82 -8.70 -0.10
C ILE A 77 5.14 -7.97 0.09
N SER A 78 5.18 -6.68 -0.26
CA SER A 78 6.39 -5.87 -0.20
C SER A 78 6.10 -4.38 -0.05
N ILE A 79 7.09 -3.68 0.50
CA ILE A 79 7.11 -2.22 0.62
C ILE A 79 8.47 -1.71 0.12
N GLY A 80 8.44 -0.80 -0.83
CA GLY A 80 9.59 -0.04 -1.33
C GLY A 80 9.44 1.43 -0.96
N CYS A 81 10.55 2.07 -0.59
CA CYS A 81 10.64 3.51 -0.41
C CYS A 81 11.89 4.03 -1.11
N GLY A 82 11.73 5.11 -1.87
CA GLY A 82 12.80 5.80 -2.58
C GLY A 82 12.72 7.30 -2.37
N ARG A 83 13.84 8.00 -2.53
CA ARG A 83 13.86 9.46 -2.55
C ARG A 83 13.61 9.97 -3.96
N THR A 84 12.76 10.98 -4.08
CA THR A 84 12.55 11.70 -5.33
C THR A 84 13.74 12.65 -5.50
N ILE A 85 14.65 12.37 -6.43
CA ILE A 85 15.74 13.30 -6.74
C ILE A 85 15.10 14.45 -7.54
N ARG A 86 14.97 15.64 -6.93
CA ARG A 86 14.33 16.83 -7.52
C ARG A 86 14.98 17.35 -8.81
N GLU A 87 16.10 16.78 -9.28
CA GLU A 87 16.85 17.29 -10.43
C GLU A 87 16.90 16.27 -11.56
N PHE A 88 15.86 16.23 -12.38
CA PHE A 88 16.04 15.96 -13.80
C PHE A 88 16.04 17.30 -14.51
N ILE A 89 17.21 17.94 -14.57
CA ILE A 89 17.42 19.09 -15.46
C ILE A 89 17.54 18.48 -16.86
N PRO A 90 16.58 18.67 -17.77
CA PRO A 90 16.76 18.25 -19.15
C PRO A 90 17.97 19.00 -19.69
N ILE A 91 19.03 18.25 -20.05
CA ILE A 91 20.16 18.80 -20.78
C ILE A 91 19.55 19.45 -22.03
N PRO A 92 19.68 20.77 -22.24
CA PRO A 92 19.21 21.38 -23.46
C PRO A 92 19.92 20.68 -24.61
N LYS A 93 19.17 20.09 -25.53
CA LYS A 93 19.73 19.64 -26.81
C LYS A 93 20.47 20.82 -27.40
N GLU A 94 21.75 20.64 -27.67
CA GLU A 94 22.64 21.63 -28.27
C GLU A 94 21.91 22.38 -29.37
N GLY A 95 21.94 23.71 -29.26
CA GLY A 95 21.31 24.62 -30.20
C GLY A 95 21.81 24.36 -31.61
N VAL A 96 20.87 24.48 -32.54
CA VAL A 96 21.08 24.51 -33.99
C VAL A 96 22.30 25.36 -34.34
N ILE A 97 23.24 24.77 -35.09
CA ILE A 97 24.28 25.51 -35.80
C ILE A 97 23.57 26.31 -36.90
N GLU A 98 23.37 27.61 -36.68
CA GLU A 98 23.08 28.52 -37.79
C GLU A 98 24.39 28.78 -38.55
N GLN A 99 24.35 28.48 -39.86
CA GLN A 99 25.43 28.69 -40.83
C GLN A 99 25.64 30.16 -41.13
#